data_AF-A0A941QY64-F1
#
_entry.id   AF-A0A941QY64-F1
#
_cell.length_a   1.000
_cell.length_b   1.000
_cell.length_c   1.000
_cell.angle_alpha   90.00
_cell.angle_beta   90.00
_cell.angle_gamma   90.00
#
_symmetry.space_group_name_H-M   'P 1'
#
loop_
_entity.id
_entity.type
_entity.pdbx_description
1 polymer ?
#
loop_
_entity_poly.entity_id
_entity_poly.type
_entity_poly.pdbx_seq_one_letter_code
_entity_poly.pdbx_strand_id
1 'polypeptide(L)'
;MSTFTGADQSDVPCRYGGDEFCILLPDADAQSAQSVAERIVASFADIYPDLSLSIGIVQTGPGQHMSLDQMIAIADKKMYQSKALEGSQIII
;
A
#
# COMPACT_ATOMS: atom_id res chain seq x y z
N MET A 1 -12.29 19.54 4.74
CA MET A 1 -12.53 18.62 3.61
C MET A 1 -11.18 18.40 2.96
N SER A 2 -10.41 17.43 3.45
CA SER A 2 -9.02 17.24 3.05
C SER A 2 -8.97 16.20 1.94
N THR A 3 -8.85 16.67 0.71
CA THR A 3 -8.74 15.84 -0.49
C THR A 3 -7.33 15.23 -0.53
N PHE A 4 -7.23 13.90 -0.62
CA PHE A 4 -6.00 13.17 -0.91
C PHE A 4 -5.38 13.72 -2.22
N THR A 5 -4.36 14.57 -2.13
CA THR A 5 -3.74 15.25 -3.30
C THR A 5 -2.42 14.58 -3.69
N GLY A 6 -2.41 13.26 -3.74
CA GLY A 6 -1.24 12.49 -4.13
C GLY A 6 -1.57 11.16 -4.79
N ALA A 7 -2.82 11.01 -5.23
CA ALA A 7 -3.25 9.95 -6.11
C ALA A 7 -3.25 10.53 -7.53
N ASP A 8 -2.51 9.93 -8.47
CA ASP A 8 -2.72 10.26 -9.89
C ASP A 8 -4.19 9.90 -10.25
N GLN A 9 -4.76 10.49 -11.29
CA GLN A 9 -6.15 10.23 -11.69
C GLN A 9 -6.42 8.74 -12.00
N SER A 10 -5.36 7.96 -12.20
CA SER A 10 -5.37 6.52 -12.45
C SER A 10 -5.24 5.64 -11.20
N ASP A 11 -4.92 6.20 -10.03
CA ASP A 11 -4.78 5.42 -8.80
C ASP A 11 -6.14 4.94 -8.31
N VAL A 12 -6.24 3.64 -8.04
CA VAL A 12 -7.52 3.00 -7.68
C VAL A 12 -7.45 2.50 -6.24
N PRO A 13 -7.98 3.25 -5.26
CA PRO A 13 -8.19 2.72 -3.91
C PRO A 13 -9.37 1.75 -3.92
N CYS A 14 -9.21 0.61 -3.27
CA CYS A 14 -10.27 -0.38 -3.11
C CYS A 14 -10.27 -0.98 -1.70
N ARG A 15 -11.46 -1.36 -1.24
CA ARG A 15 -11.62 -2.18 -0.03
C ARG A 15 -11.64 -3.63 -0.46
N TYR A 16 -10.68 -4.41 0.02
CA TYR A 16 -10.55 -5.82 -0.35
C TYR A 16 -11.54 -6.68 0.44
N GLY A 17 -11.66 -6.42 1.74
CA GLY A 17 -12.62 -7.11 2.63
C GLY A 17 -12.34 -6.76 4.08
N GLY A 18 -13.35 -6.78 4.97
CA GLY A 18 -13.13 -6.48 6.38
C GLY A 18 -12.46 -5.12 6.62
N ASP A 19 -11.31 -5.12 7.29
CA ASP A 19 -10.42 -3.98 7.53
C ASP A 19 -9.25 -3.88 6.53
N GLU A 20 -9.27 -4.69 5.46
CA GLU A 20 -8.23 -4.74 4.44
C GLU A 20 -8.53 -3.80 3.27
N PHE A 21 -7.51 -3.04 2.88
CA PHE A 21 -7.54 -2.07 1.79
C PHE A 21 -6.38 -2.31 0.84
N CYS A 22 -6.58 -2.04 -0.45
CA CYS A 22 -5.55 -2.08 -1.46
C CYS A 22 -5.58 -0.79 -2.29
N ILE A 23 -4.44 -0.44 -2.86
CA ILE A 23 -4.33 0.68 -3.81
C ILE A 23 -3.57 0.16 -5.01
N LEU A 24 -4.20 0.24 -6.18
CA LEU A 24 -3.53 -0.02 -7.45
C LEU A 24 -2.90 1.30 -7.92
N LEU A 25 -1.61 1.25 -8.22
CA LEU A 25 -0.82 2.39 -8.71
C LEU A 25 -0.30 2.08 -10.11
N PRO A 26 -1.02 2.47 -11.18
CA PRO A 26 -0.54 2.31 -12.55
C PRO A 26 0.72 3.14 -12.80
N ASP A 27 1.63 2.61 -13.61
CA ASP A 27 2.88 3.29 -14.00
C ASP A 27 3.76 3.77 -12.84
N ALA A 28 3.58 3.17 -11.66
CA ALA A 28 4.36 3.45 -10.46
C ALA A 28 5.56 2.50 -10.32
N ASP A 29 6.71 3.06 -9.98
CA ASP A 29 7.86 2.31 -9.48
C ASP A 29 7.82 2.09 -7.96
N ALA A 30 8.68 1.21 -7.47
CA ALA A 30 8.79 0.93 -6.03
C ALA A 30 8.98 2.19 -5.17
N GLN A 31 9.72 3.20 -5.66
CA GLN A 31 10.01 4.42 -4.92
C GLN A 31 8.76 5.32 -4.80
N SER A 32 8.02 5.48 -5.90
CA SER A 32 6.77 6.22 -5.94
C SER A 32 5.69 5.53 -5.09
N ALA A 33 5.56 4.21 -5.18
CA ALA A 33 4.66 3.42 -4.35
C ALA A 33 4.99 3.53 -2.85
N GLN A 34 6.28 3.47 -2.49
CA GLN A 34 6.73 3.71 -1.11
C GLN A 34 6.35 5.11 -0.64
N SER A 35 6.59 6.12 -1.46
CA SER A 35 6.25 7.52 -1.14
C SER A 35 4.75 7.71 -0.91
N VAL A 36 3.89 7.00 -1.65
CA VAL A 36 2.43 6.98 -1.42
C VAL A 36 2.12 6.34 -0.06
N ALA A 37 2.70 5.18 0.23
CA ALA A 37 2.49 4.47 1.50
C ALA A 37 2.93 5.30 2.71
N GLU A 38 4.08 5.98 2.64
CA GLU A 38 4.57 6.86 3.71
C GLU A 38 3.60 8.02 3.99
N ARG A 39 3.03 8.64 2.94
CA ARG A 39 2.00 9.68 3.11
C ARG A 39 0.74 9.14 3.78
N ILE A 40 0.33 7.94 3.43
CA ILE A 40 -0.84 7.27 4.03
C ILE A 40 -0.58 7.01 5.52
N VAL A 41 0.59 6.46 5.86
CA VAL A 41 0.99 6.22 7.25
C VAL A 41 0.97 7.50 8.07
N ALA A 42 1.59 8.57 7.56
CA ALA A 42 1.62 9.86 8.26
C ALA A 42 0.21 10.42 8.48
N SER A 43 -0.61 10.44 7.42
CA SER A 43 -1.98 10.97 7.49
C SER A 43 -2.88 10.12 8.39
N PHE A 44 -2.67 8.80 8.42
CA PHE A 44 -3.42 7.89 9.27
C PHE A 44 -3.05 8.07 10.75
N ALA A 45 -1.75 8.19 11.05
CA ALA A 45 -1.27 8.42 12.42
C ALA A 45 -1.76 9.75 13.00
N ASP A 46 -1.89 10.80 12.18
CA ASP A 46 -2.47 12.08 12.60
C ASP A 46 -3.94 11.96 13.04
N ILE A 47 -4.69 11.04 12.43
CA ILE A 47 -6.12 10.82 12.71
C ILE A 47 -6.31 9.77 13.82
N TYR A 48 -5.48 8.74 13.83
CA TYR A 48 -5.56 7.57 14.70
C TYR A 48 -4.20 7.28 15.35
N PRO A 49 -3.79 8.08 16.36
CA PRO A 49 -2.44 8.00 16.94
C PRO A 49 -2.14 6.67 17.66
N ASP A 50 -3.19 5.97 18.10
CA ASP A 50 -3.08 4.69 18.82
C ASP A 50 -3.17 3.47 17.89
N LEU A 51 -3.31 3.68 16.57
CA LEU A 51 -3.41 2.62 15.58
C LEU A 51 -2.22 2.66 14.61
N SER A 52 -1.83 1.49 14.11
CA SER A 52 -0.81 1.35 13.06
C SER A 52 -1.37 0.66 11.83
N LEU A 53 -0.67 0.85 10.71
CA LEU A 53 -0.96 0.19 9.44
C LEU A 53 0.13 -0.83 9.11
N SER A 54 -0.28 -2.03 8.71
CA SER A 54 0.63 -2.99 8.08
C SER A 54 0.52 -2.84 6.57
N ILE A 55 1.63 -2.61 5.87
CA ILE A 55 1.62 -2.34 4.43
C ILE A 55 2.62 -3.23 3.70
N GLY A 56 2.11 -3.95 2.69
CA GLY A 56 2.91 -4.70 1.72
C GLY A 56 2.79 -4.11 0.32
N ILE A 57 3.91 -3.89 -0.34
CA ILE A 57 3.99 -3.33 -1.70
C ILE A 57 4.56 -4.39 -2.65
N VAL A 58 3.99 -4.46 -3.85
CA VAL A 58 4.53 -5.27 -4.94
C VAL A 58 4.44 -4.48 -6.23
N GLN A 59 5.46 -4.62 -7.07
CA GLN A 59 5.48 -4.04 -8.41
C GLN A 59 5.64 -5.17 -9.43
N THR A 60 4.97 -5.02 -10.57
CA THR A 60 5.15 -5.84 -11.77
C THR A 60 5.65 -4.93 -12.90
N GLY A 61 6.40 -5.46 -13.87
CA GLY A 61 7.06 -4.62 -14.87
C GLY A 61 7.42 -5.37 -16.15
N PRO A 62 8.00 -4.69 -17.15
CA PRO A 62 8.25 -5.25 -18.47
C PRO A 62 9.19 -6.47 -18.48
N GLY A 63 9.96 -6.70 -17.41
CA GLY A 63 10.82 -7.89 -17.24
C GLY A 63 10.20 -9.05 -16.45
N GLN A 64 9.06 -8.83 -15.78
CA GLN A 64 8.40 -9.85 -14.97
C GLN A 64 6.90 -9.58 -14.98
N HIS A 65 6.17 -10.34 -15.79
CA HIS A 65 4.72 -10.26 -15.86
C HIS A 65 4.13 -11.13 -14.76
N MET A 66 3.55 -10.50 -13.73
CA MET A 66 2.78 -11.16 -12.69
C MET A 66 1.29 -11.04 -12.99
N SER A 67 0.52 -12.10 -12.74
CA SER A 67 -0.94 -11.97 -12.69
C SER A 67 -1.36 -11.14 -11.49
N LEU A 68 -2.58 -10.59 -11.54
CA LEU A 68 -3.15 -9.84 -10.41
C LEU A 68 -3.18 -10.70 -9.13
N ASP A 69 -3.57 -11.97 -9.23
CA ASP A 69 -3.60 -12.90 -8.09
C ASP A 69 -2.21 -13.10 -7.47
N GLN A 70 -1.17 -13.18 -8.30
CA GLN A 70 0.21 -13.29 -7.81
C GLN A 70 0.65 -12.02 -7.09
N MET A 71 0.30 -10.84 -7.64
CA MET A 71 0.59 -9.58 -6.99
C MET A 71 -0.10 -9.49 -5.62
N ILE A 72 -1.40 -9.79 -5.56
CA ILE A 72 -2.16 -9.77 -4.30
C ILE A 72 -1.53 -10.72 -3.28
N ALA A 73 -1.21 -11.96 -3.67
CA ALA A 73 -0.60 -12.94 -2.77
C ALA A 73 0.78 -12.49 -2.24
N ILE A 74 1.59 -11.82 -3.05
CA ILE A 74 2.90 -11.30 -2.64
C ILE A 74 2.73 -10.08 -1.73
N ALA A 75 1.83 -9.16 -2.06
CA ALA A 75 1.53 -7.99 -1.25
C ALA A 75 1.00 -8.39 0.13
N ASP A 76 0.09 -9.37 0.19
CA ASP A 76 -0.43 -9.92 1.44
C ASP A 76 0.67 -10.54 2.30
N LYS A 77 1.55 -11.36 1.70
CA LYS A 77 2.69 -11.93 2.42
C LYS A 77 3.61 -10.86 3.04
N LYS A 78 3.84 -9.76 2.31
CA LYS A 78 4.64 -8.62 2.79
C LYS A 78 3.93 -7.82 3.87
N MET A 79 2.63 -7.61 3.73
CA MET A 79 1.79 -7.01 4.77
C MET A 79 1.84 -7.85 6.05
N TYR A 80 1.75 -9.17 5.93
CA TYR A 80 1.85 -10.08 7.07
C TYR A 80 3.23 -9.99 7.76
N GLN A 81 4.31 -9.83 7.00
CA GLN A 81 5.64 -9.56 7.56
C GLN A 81 5.67 -8.23 8.31
N SER A 82 5.07 -7.17 7.76
CA SER A 82 4.92 -5.89 8.44
C SER A 82 4.14 -6.02 9.76
N LYS A 83 3.08 -6.84 9.79
CA LYS A 83 2.23 -7.04 10.97
C LYS A 83 2.95 -7.67 12.16
N ALA A 84 4.03 -8.40 11.91
CA ALA A 84 4.88 -8.96 12.96
C ALA A 84 5.85 -7.94 13.57
N LEU A 85 5.92 -6.73 13.02
CA LEU A 85 6.75 -5.63 13.50
C LEU A 85 5.91 -4.62 14.27
N GLU A 86 6.55 -3.85 15.15
CA GLU A 86 5.88 -2.78 15.88
C GLU A 86 5.72 -1.51 15.02
N GLY A 87 4.59 -0.83 15.20
CA GLY A 87 4.25 0.39 14.47
C GLY A 87 3.86 0.15 13.01
N SER A 88 3.91 1.22 12.22
CA SER A 88 3.61 1.16 10.79
C SER A 88 4.90 0.89 10.00
N GLN A 89 5.02 -0.30 9.41
CA GLN A 89 6.16 -0.69 8.60
C GLN A 89 5.72 -0.94 7.16
N ILE A 90 6.59 -0.60 6.21
CA ILE A 90 6.33 -0.79 4.78
C ILE A 90 7.31 -1.85 4.27
N ILE A 91 6.79 -2.94 3.72
CA ILE A 91 7.59 -4.03 3.15
C ILE A 91 7.37 -4.07 1.64
N ILE A 92 8.45 -3.98 0.85
CA ILE A 92 8.46 -3.91 -0.62
C ILE A 92 9.06 -5.17 -1.24
#